data_AF-A0A1M5ID52-F1
#
_entry.id   AF-A0A1M5ID52-F1
#
_cell.length_a   1.000
_cell.length_b   1.000
_cell.length_c   1.000
_cell.angle_alpha   90.00
_cell.angle_beta   90.00
_cell.angle_gamma   90.00
#
_symmetry.space_group_name_H-M   'P 1'
#
loop_
_entity.id
_entity.type
_entity.pdbx_description
1 polymer ?
#
loop_
_entity_poly.entity_id
_entity_poly.type
_entity_poly.pdbx_seq_one_letter_code
_entity_poly.pdbx_strand_id
1 'polypeptide(L)' 'MLRWTIIFLVVAIIAAIFGFGGIAAGAAGIAKILFYIFLVLFVISLIAGRGRGVRDPL' A
#
# COMPACT_ATOMS: atom_id res chain seq x y z
N MET A 1 14.18 10.56 -25.45
CA MET A 1 13.64 10.06 -24.17
C MET A 1 13.71 11.10 -23.05
N LEU A 2 14.87 11.73 -22.79
CA LEU A 2 15.05 12.72 -21.71
C LEU A 2 14.04 13.89 -21.73
N ARG A 3 13.69 14.41 -22.93
CA ARG A 3 12.67 15.46 -23.08
C ARG A 3 11.28 15.03 -22.59
N TRP A 4 10.88 13.79 -22.86
CA TRP A 4 9.59 13.25 -22.40
C TRP A 4 9.58 13.06 -20.88
N THR A 5 10.67 12.57 -20.31
CA THR A 5 10.83 12.42 -18.85
C THR A 5 10.72 13.75 -18.12
N ILE A 6 11.37 14.81 -18.65
CA ILE A 6 11.30 16.16 -18.06
C ILE A 6 9.86 16.71 -18.13
N ILE A 7 9.16 16.50 -19.23
CA ILE A 7 7.75 16.92 -19.37
C ILE A 7 6.87 16.20 -18.33
N PHE A 8 7.04 14.88 -18.18
CA PHE A 8 6.30 14.10 -17.19
C PHE A 8 6.59 14.54 -15.76
N LEU A 9 7.86 14.87 -15.47
CA LEU A 9 8.29 15.38 -14.16
C LEU A 9 7.59 16.69 -13.81
N VAL A 10 7.53 17.63 -14.75
CA VAL A 10 6.85 18.92 -14.55
C VAL A 10 5.35 18.71 -14.35
N VAL A 11 4.72 17.86 -15.16
CA VAL A 11 3.28 17.54 -15.02
C VAL A 11 2.98 16.88 -13.66
N ALA A 12 3.85 15.99 -13.18
CA ALA A 12 3.69 15.36 -11.87
C ALA A 12 3.78 16.36 -10.72
N ILE A 13 4.70 17.33 -10.79
CA ILE A 13 4.83 18.40 -9.77
C ILE A 13 3.60 19.31 -9.78
N ILE A 14 3.12 19.69 -10.96
CA ILE A 14 1.90 20.50 -11.09
C ILE A 14 0.71 19.72 -10.51
N ALA A 15 0.53 18.45 -10.86
CA ALA A 15 -0.53 17.61 -10.30
C ALA A 15 -0.43 17.46 -8.77
N ALA A 16 0.80 17.35 -8.26
CA ALA A 16 1.09 17.28 -6.82
C ALA A 16 0.62 18.54 -6.08
N ILE A 17 0.92 19.72 -6.63
CA ILE A 17 0.56 21.02 -6.04
C ILE A 17 -0.94 21.32 -6.20
N PHE A 18 -1.50 21.06 -7.38
CA PHE A 18 -2.87 21.49 -7.71
C PHE A 18 -3.99 20.57 -7.22
N GLY A 19 -3.75 19.27 -7.03
CA GLY A 19 -4.88 18.35 -6.86
C GLY A 19 -4.65 17.13 -5.98
N PHE A 20 -3.41 16.79 -5.66
CA PHE A 20 -3.14 15.55 -4.93
C PHE A 20 -3.50 15.60 -3.45
N GLY A 21 -3.59 16.79 -2.84
CA GLY A 21 -3.95 16.93 -1.42
C GLY A 21 -5.34 16.42 -1.07
N GLY A 22 -6.35 16.69 -1.91
CA GLY A 22 -7.73 16.25 -1.69
C GLY A 22 -7.94 14.76 -1.89
N ILE A 23 -7.30 14.19 -2.92
CA ILE A 23 -7.35 12.74 -3.20
C ILE A 23 -6.54 11.97 -2.15
N ALA A 24 -5.42 12.52 -1.67
CA ALA A 24 -4.63 11.92 -0.61
C ALA A 24 -5.44 11.77 0.69
N ALA A 25 -6.28 12.74 1.03
CA ALA A 25 -7.16 12.66 2.19
C ALA A 25 -8.22 11.54 2.05
N GLY A 26 -8.83 11.40 0.88
CA GLY A 26 -9.78 10.31 0.60
C GLY A 26 -9.11 8.93 0.56
N ALA A 27 -7.96 8.83 -0.11
CA ALA A 27 -7.15 7.62 -0.18
C ALA A 27 -6.62 7.19 1.19
N ALA A 28 -6.28 8.15 2.08
CA ALA A 28 -5.87 7.85 3.45
C ALA A 28 -6.97 7.15 4.26
N GLY A 29 -8.25 7.44 3.98
CA GLY A 29 -9.37 6.72 4.58
C GLY A 29 -9.41 5.25 4.16
N ILE A 30 -9.32 5.00 2.85
CA ILE A 30 -9.34 3.64 2.29
C ILE A 30 -8.11 2.84 2.73
N ALA A 31 -6.93 3.47 2.76
CA ALA A 31 -5.68 2.85 3.22
C ALA A 31 -5.77 2.36 4.67
N LYS A 32 -6.41 3.13 5.56
CA LYS A 32 -6.62 2.70 6.96
C LYS A 32 -7.46 1.43 7.04
N ILE A 33 -8.53 1.32 6.25
CA ILE A 33 -9.41 0.15 6.25
C ILE A 33 -8.62 -1.09 5.79
N LEU A 34 -7.87 -1.00 4.68
CA LEU A 34 -7.01 -2.09 4.21
C LEU A 34 -5.93 -2.46 5.23
N PHE A 35 -5.33 -1.46 5.89
CA PHE A 35 -4.32 -1.70 6.92
C PHE A 35 -4.88 -2.53 8.08
N TYR A 36 -6.08 -2.20 8.58
CA TYR A 36 -6.73 -2.97 9.64
C TYR A 36 -7.10 -4.39 9.19
N ILE A 37 -7.62 -4.56 7.98
CA ILE A 37 -7.92 -5.91 7.43
C ILE A 37 -6.63 -6.73 7.36
N PHE A 38 -5.57 -6.15 6.81
CA PHE A 38 -4.27 -6.81 6.73
C PHE A 38 -3.71 -7.13 8.11
N LEU A 39 -3.85 -6.21 9.08
CA LEU A 39 -3.39 -6.42 10.45
C LEU A 39 -4.11 -7.62 11.10
N VAL A 40 -5.44 -7.70 10.96
CA VAL A 40 -6.21 -8.83 11.49
C VAL A 40 -5.78 -10.13 10.82
N LEU A 41 -5.69 -10.16 9.49
CA LEU A 41 -5.22 -11.34 8.75
C LEU A 41 -3.79 -11.71 9.10
N PHE A 42 -2.91 -10.73 9.32
CA PHE A 42 -1.53 -10.93 9.72
C PHE A 42 -1.43 -11.55 11.11
N VAL A 43 -2.22 -11.06 12.08
CA VAL A 43 -2.30 -11.64 13.42
C VAL A 43 -2.85 -13.06 13.37
N ILE A 44 -3.92 -13.30 12.59
CA ILE A 44 -4.47 -14.64 12.37
C ILE A 44 -3.42 -15.56 11.75
N SER A 45 -2.72 -15.10 10.71
CA SER A 45 -1.66 -15.84 10.02
C SER A 45 -0.47 -16.12 10.93
N LEU A 46 -0.11 -15.19 11.82
CA LEU A 46 0.96 -15.36 12.78
C LEU A 46 0.62 -16.44 13.82
N ILE A 47 -0.61 -16.40 14.33
CA ILE A 47 -1.11 -17.39 15.30
C ILE A 47 -1.30 -18.76 14.62
N ALA A 48 -1.96 -18.79 13.46
CA ALA A 48 -2.20 -20.02 12.69
C ALA A 48 -0.91 -20.60 12.06
N GLY A 49 0.07 -19.75 11.75
CA GLY A 49 1.38 -20.11 11.22
C GLY A 49 2.31 -20.68 12.29
N ARG A 50 2.16 -20.24 13.55
CA ARG A 50 2.86 -20.84 14.71
C ARG A 50 2.43 -22.31 14.95
N GLY A 51 1.21 -22.68 14.55
CA GLY A 51 0.64 -24.01 14.73
C GLY A 51 0.86 -24.99 13.57
N ARG A 52 1.33 -24.52 12.40
CA ARG A 52 1.82 -25.41 11.34
C ARG A 52 3.25 -25.80 11.68
N GLY A 53 3.33 -26.69 12.67
CA GLY A 53 4.48 -27.53 12.88
C GLY A 53 5.02 -27.96 11.53
N VAL A 54 6.33 -27.82 11.41
CA VAL A 54 7.16 -28.55 10.47
C VAL A 54 6.47 -29.89 10.21
N ARG A 55 6.11 -30.09 8.96
CA ARG A 55 5.53 -31.32 8.46
C ARG A 55 6.47 -32.44 8.87
N ASP A 56 6.12 -33.18 9.91
CA ASP A 56 6.73 -34.48 10.16
C ASP A 56 5.80 -35.53 9.59
N PRO A 57 6.00 -35.91 8.31
CA PRO A 57 5.73 -37.28 7.90
C PRO A 57 6.97 -37.87 7.22
N LEU A 58 7.98 -38.29 8.01
CA LEU A 58 8.89 -39.40 7.70
C LEU A 58 9.35 -40.06 9.01
#